data_AF-A0A183URR5-F1
#
_entry.id   AF-A0A183URR5-F1
#
_cell.length_a   1.000
_cell.length_b   1.000
_cell.length_c   1.000
_cell.angle_alpha   90.00
_cell.angle_beta   90.00
_cell.angle_gamma   90.00
#
_symmetry.space_group_name_H-M   'P 1'
#
loop_
_entity.id
_entity.type
_entity.pdbx_description
1 polymer ?
#
loop_
_entity_poly.entity_id
_entity_poly.type
_entity_poly.pdbx_seq_one_letter_code
_entity_poly.pdbx_strand_id
1 'polypeptide(L)'
;MFFARSNDRTREFFARVHDLLLHMLSPDSAIMAKLCTDGAARCYLMPHSIAASADWLFGYERKNPPLFLQFDVIGENRNKMAALRKAGFGFVDESTKRCSLAAVEKGMCVSCPASRDHQFGGVWSAHAG
;
A
#
# COMPACT_ATOMS: atom_id res chain seq x y z
N MET A 1 -6.75 4.98 5.32
CA MET A 1 -7.76 3.94 5.02
C MET A 1 -9.07 4.34 5.66
N PHE A 2 -10.17 4.33 4.91
CA PHE A 2 -11.49 4.74 5.38
C PHE A 2 -12.31 3.53 5.76
N PHE A 3 -12.94 3.57 6.94
CA PHE A 3 -13.91 2.56 7.35
C PHE A 3 -15.29 3.20 7.31
N ALA A 4 -16.03 2.93 6.23
CA ALA A 4 -17.38 3.42 6.06
C ALA A 4 -18.39 2.29 6.32
N ARG A 5 -19.52 2.61 6.94
CA ARG A 5 -20.59 1.64 7.16
C ARG A 5 -21.38 1.46 5.88
N SER A 6 -21.74 0.22 5.52
CA SER A 6 -22.63 -0.01 4.38
C SER A 6 -24.07 0.38 4.74
N ASN A 7 -24.50 1.57 4.30
CA ASN A 7 -25.87 2.07 4.42
C ASN A 7 -26.15 3.12 3.32
N ASP A 8 -27.41 3.52 3.17
CA ASP A 8 -27.82 4.40 2.08
C ASP A 8 -27.22 5.80 2.15
N ARG A 9 -27.00 6.34 3.35
CA ARG A 9 -26.32 7.64 3.51
C ARG A 9 -24.88 7.58 3.04
N THR A 10 -24.17 6.50 3.38
CA THR A 10 -22.80 6.29 2.91
C THR A 10 -22.76 6.09 1.40
N ARG A 11 -23.73 5.37 0.82
CA ARG A 11 -23.83 5.18 -0.63
C ARG A 11 -24.05 6.52 -1.36
N GLU A 12 -24.98 7.33 -0.89
CA GLU A 12 -25.28 8.64 -1.47
C GLU A 12 -24.07 9.59 -1.37
N PHE A 13 -23.40 9.61 -0.21
CA PHE A 13 -22.18 10.39 -0.02
C PHE A 13 -21.11 10.02 -1.06
N PHE A 14 -20.80 8.72 -1.22
CA PHE A 14 -19.78 8.30 -2.18
C PHE A 14 -20.20 8.48 -3.64
N ALA A 15 -21.50 8.44 -3.95
CA ALA A 15 -21.99 8.82 -5.28
C ALA A 15 -21.68 10.30 -5.59
N ARG A 16 -21.87 11.20 -4.63
CA ARG A 16 -21.51 12.62 -4.81
C ARG A 16 -19.99 12.82 -4.91
N VAL A 17 -19.20 12.11 -4.11
CA VAL A 17 -17.73 12.16 -4.22
C VAL A 17 -17.28 11.65 -5.59
N HIS A 18 -17.92 10.61 -6.12
CA HIS A 18 -17.66 10.11 -7.47
C HIS A 18 -17.87 11.18 -8.54
N ASP A 19 -19.01 11.88 -8.52
CA ASP A 19 -19.28 12.96 -9.47
C ASP A 19 -18.22 14.06 -9.38
N LEU A 20 -17.76 14.40 -8.17
CA LEU A 20 -16.69 15.38 -7.98
C LEU A 20 -15.34 14.87 -8.53
N LEU A 21 -15.03 13.59 -8.37
CA LEU A 21 -13.80 12.97 -8.90
C LEU A 21 -13.72 13.02 -10.44
N LEU A 22 -14.86 13.12 -11.13
CA LEU A 22 -14.88 13.27 -12.59
C LEU A 22 -14.41 14.65 -13.07
N HIS A 23 -14.45 15.66 -12.18
CA HIS A 23 -14.23 17.07 -12.54
C HIS A 23 -13.10 17.73 -11.76
N MET A 24 -12.68 17.15 -10.64
CA MET A 24 -11.65 17.71 -9.77
C MET A 24 -10.59 16.66 -9.45
N LEU A 25 -9.34 17.12 -9.32
CA LEU A 25 -8.25 16.27 -8.87
C LEU A 25 -8.37 16.03 -7.37
N SER A 26 -8.38 14.76 -6.96
CA SER A 26 -8.32 14.31 -5.57
C SER A 26 -9.32 14.96 -4.59
N PRO A 27 -10.59 15.25 -4.95
CA PRO A 27 -11.57 15.84 -4.04
C PRO A 27 -11.87 14.95 -2.84
N ASP A 28 -11.68 13.64 -2.96
CA ASP A 28 -11.83 12.67 -1.87
C ASP A 28 -10.92 13.01 -0.68
N SER A 29 -9.62 13.21 -0.92
CA SER A 29 -8.68 13.53 0.16
C SER A 29 -8.96 14.89 0.80
N ALA A 30 -9.35 15.90 0.03
CA ALA A 30 -9.74 17.21 0.55
C ALA A 30 -11.03 17.16 1.40
N ILE A 31 -12.08 16.49 0.90
CA ILE A 31 -13.34 16.31 1.63
C ILE A 31 -13.09 15.55 2.93
N MET A 32 -12.31 14.48 2.88
CA MET A 32 -12.03 13.65 4.05
C MET A 32 -11.22 14.41 5.10
N ALA A 33 -10.21 15.19 4.67
CA ALA A 33 -9.47 16.06 5.58
C ALA A 33 -10.41 17.08 6.24
N LYS A 34 -11.34 17.68 5.47
CA LYS A 34 -12.34 18.62 6.02
C LYS A 34 -13.27 17.95 7.02
N LEU A 35 -13.78 16.76 6.73
CA LEU A 35 -14.62 15.99 7.64
C LEU A 35 -13.91 15.66 8.96
N CYS A 36 -12.60 15.40 8.92
CA CYS A 36 -11.79 15.21 10.12
C CYS A 36 -11.63 16.51 10.91
N THR A 37 -11.26 17.61 10.24
CA THR A 37 -11.05 18.92 10.87
C THR A 37 -12.33 19.45 11.52
N ASP A 38 -13.48 19.22 10.90
CA ASP A 38 -14.79 19.65 11.41
C ASP A 38 -15.33 18.73 12.52
N GLY A 39 -14.66 17.61 12.83
CA GLY A 39 -15.14 16.62 13.78
C GLY A 39 -16.36 15.83 13.29
N ALA A 40 -16.74 15.96 12.02
CA ALA A 40 -17.84 15.23 11.39
C ALA A 40 -17.53 13.74 11.18
N ALA A 41 -16.25 13.37 11.18
CA ALA A 41 -15.78 11.99 11.14
C ALA A 41 -14.79 11.70 12.28
N ARG A 42 -14.81 10.45 12.78
CA ARG A 42 -13.77 9.96 13.70
C ARG A 42 -12.52 9.61 12.91
N CYS A 43 -11.49 10.43 13.03
CA CYS A 43 -10.24 10.25 12.33
C CYS A 43 -9.15 9.77 13.28
N TYR A 44 -8.34 8.84 12.79
CA TYR A 44 -7.22 8.27 13.52
C TYR A 44 -5.99 8.35 12.63
N LEU A 45 -4.86 8.73 13.22
CA LEU A 45 -3.58 8.66 12.53
C LEU A 45 -3.22 7.19 12.33
N MET A 46 -2.95 6.79 11.09
CA MET A 46 -2.40 5.47 10.82
C MET A 46 -0.91 5.46 11.20
N PRO A 47 -0.45 4.55 12.06
CA PRO A 47 0.97 4.44 12.38
C PRO A 47 1.82 4.15 11.14
N HIS A 48 3.03 4.71 11.10
CA HIS A 48 3.99 4.46 10.01
C HIS A 48 4.38 2.99 9.85
N SER A 49 4.28 2.18 10.92
CA SER A 49 4.47 0.73 10.85
C SER A 49 3.36 0.00 10.09
N ILE A 50 2.19 0.61 9.94
CA ILE A 50 1.06 0.05 9.19
C ILE A 50 1.08 0.54 7.75
N ALA A 51 1.25 1.85 7.53
CA ALA A 51 1.38 2.40 6.18
C ALA A 51 2.50 3.44 6.09
N ALA A 52 3.32 3.33 5.04
CA ALA A 52 4.37 4.31 4.76
C ALA A 52 4.26 4.88 3.34
N SER A 53 4.84 6.07 3.14
CA SER A 53 4.99 6.72 1.84
C SER A 53 6.15 6.11 1.04
N ALA A 54 6.35 6.62 -0.17
CA ALA A 54 7.50 6.32 -1.01
C ALA A 54 8.86 6.59 -0.32
N ASP A 55 8.89 7.41 0.73
CA ASP A 55 10.11 7.71 1.49
C ASP A 55 10.69 6.48 2.17
N TRP A 56 9.87 5.51 2.56
CA TRP A 56 10.40 4.24 3.09
C TRP A 56 11.17 3.46 2.03
N LEU A 57 10.75 3.51 0.76
CA LEU A 57 11.39 2.77 -0.32
C LEU A 57 12.69 3.44 -0.82
N PHE A 58 12.70 4.77 -0.85
CA PHE A 58 13.81 5.57 -1.38
C PHE A 58 14.70 6.21 -0.31
N GLY A 59 14.32 6.11 0.96
CA GLY A 59 15.07 6.60 2.10
C GLY A 59 16.31 5.78 2.40
N TYR A 60 17.12 6.28 3.34
CA TYR A 60 18.45 5.76 3.63
C TYR A 60 18.47 4.39 4.30
N GLU A 61 17.41 4.01 5.03
CA GLU A 61 17.33 2.73 5.74
C GLU A 61 15.94 2.08 5.61
N ARG A 62 15.85 0.97 4.86
CA ARG A 62 14.63 0.14 4.73
C ARG A 62 14.42 -0.74 5.97
N LYS A 63 14.39 -0.15 7.16
CA LYS A 63 14.13 -0.87 8.42
C LYS A 63 12.63 -0.89 8.70
N ASN A 64 12.17 -1.94 9.41
CA ASN A 64 10.78 -2.12 9.85
C ASN A 64 9.77 -1.97 8.69
N PRO A 65 9.62 -2.99 7.83
CA PRO A 65 8.75 -2.88 6.66
C PRO A 65 7.29 -2.59 7.06
N PRO A 66 6.62 -1.65 6.40
CA PRO A 66 5.22 -1.37 6.65
C PRO A 66 4.34 -2.48 6.05
N LEU A 67 3.13 -2.65 6.58
CA LEU A 67 2.13 -3.56 5.98
C LEU A 67 1.62 -3.05 4.63
N PHE A 68 1.46 -1.73 4.50
CA PHE A 68 1.02 -1.05 3.29
C PHE A 68 2.06 -0.01 2.85
N LEU A 69 2.33 0.05 1.55
CA LEU A 69 3.24 1.05 0.98
C LEU A 69 2.46 1.86 -0.05
N GLN A 70 2.29 3.16 0.21
CA GLN A 70 1.58 4.07 -0.69
C GLN A 70 2.57 4.82 -1.59
N PHE A 71 2.37 4.70 -2.90
CA PHE A 71 3.26 5.18 -3.94
C PHE A 71 2.52 6.16 -4.88
N ASP A 72 2.34 7.40 -4.42
CA ASP A 72 1.59 8.39 -5.20
C ASP A 72 2.43 9.31 -6.08
N VAL A 73 3.63 9.68 -5.63
CA VAL A 73 4.49 10.60 -6.39
C VAL A 73 5.80 9.91 -6.76
N ILE A 74 5.95 9.63 -8.04
CA ILE A 74 7.26 9.38 -8.64
C ILE A 74 7.41 10.49 -9.66
N GLY A 75 8.33 11.42 -9.40
CA GLY A 75 8.41 12.73 -10.09
C GLY A 75 8.23 12.68 -11.61
N GLU A 76 7.85 13.83 -12.18
CA GLU A 76 7.51 14.05 -13.59
C GLU A 76 8.35 13.15 -14.52
N ASN A 77 7.67 12.26 -15.26
CA ASN A 77 8.22 11.30 -16.24
C ASN A 77 8.67 9.91 -15.73
N ARG A 78 8.30 9.46 -14.52
CA ARG A 78 8.61 8.09 -14.06
C ARG A 78 7.38 7.19 -13.90
N ASN A 79 7.37 6.06 -14.62
CA ASN A 79 6.36 5.01 -14.47
C ASN A 79 6.47 4.34 -13.08
N LYS A 80 5.35 4.29 -12.34
CA LYS A 80 5.24 3.66 -11.02
C LYS A 80 5.81 2.23 -11.01
N MET A 81 5.47 1.44 -12.01
CA MET A 81 5.95 0.07 -12.16
C MET A 81 7.46 0.00 -12.45
N ALA A 82 8.01 0.95 -13.20
CA ALA A 82 9.44 0.98 -13.48
C ALA A 82 10.26 1.30 -12.22
N ALA A 83 9.78 2.22 -11.39
CA ALA A 83 10.43 2.56 -10.13
C ALA A 83 10.37 1.41 -9.12
N LEU A 84 9.23 0.72 -9.01
CA LEU A 84 9.09 -0.49 -8.19
C LEU A 84 10.05 -1.58 -8.63
N ARG A 85 10.12 -1.87 -9.94
CA ARG A 85 11.09 -2.82 -10.49
C ARG A 85 12.53 -2.46 -10.14
N LYS A 86 12.92 -1.18 -10.32
CA LYS A 86 14.27 -0.70 -9.95
C LYS A 86 14.58 -0.88 -8.46
N ALA A 87 13.57 -0.79 -7.61
CA ALA A 87 13.72 -0.96 -6.17
C ALA A 87 13.74 -2.43 -5.70
N GLY A 88 13.62 -3.39 -6.63
CA GLY A 88 13.60 -4.83 -6.35
C GLY A 88 12.21 -5.47 -6.34
N PHE A 89 11.15 -4.72 -6.64
CA PHE A 89 9.76 -5.17 -6.63
C PHE A 89 9.28 -5.54 -8.04
N GLY A 90 10.10 -6.32 -8.75
CA GLY A 90 9.78 -6.87 -10.06
C GLY A 90 9.51 -8.37 -9.94
N PHE A 91 8.23 -8.77 -10.05
CA PHE A 91 7.80 -10.14 -9.76
C PHE A 91 7.51 -10.97 -11.01
N VAL A 92 7.75 -10.42 -12.19
CA VAL A 92 7.52 -11.09 -13.47
C VAL A 92 8.87 -11.47 -14.07
N ASP A 93 9.00 -12.73 -14.47
CA ASP A 93 10.09 -13.20 -15.30
C ASP A 93 9.90 -12.66 -16.72
N GLU A 94 10.84 -11.83 -17.18
CA GLU A 94 10.69 -11.14 -18.47
C GLU A 94 10.85 -12.06 -19.68
N SER A 95 11.43 -13.27 -19.52
CA SER A 95 11.60 -14.25 -20.59
C SER A 95 10.33 -15.09 -20.79
N THR A 96 9.68 -15.48 -19.71
CA THR A 96 8.47 -16.33 -19.73
C THR A 96 7.18 -15.53 -19.60
N LYS A 97 7.27 -14.25 -19.23
CA LYS A 97 6.14 -13.36 -18.91
C LYS A 97 5.23 -13.90 -17.79
N ARG A 98 5.76 -14.76 -16.92
CA ARG A 98 5.04 -15.34 -15.77
C ARG A 98 5.51 -14.75 -14.46
N CYS A 99 4.67 -14.83 -13.43
CA CYS A 99 5.07 -14.50 -12.07
C CYS A 99 6.20 -15.44 -11.60
N SER A 100 7.24 -14.89 -11.00
CA SER A 100 8.38 -15.62 -10.44
C SER A 100 8.29 -15.62 -8.92
N LEU A 101 8.05 -16.80 -8.35
CA LEU A 101 8.02 -16.99 -6.89
C LEU A 101 9.34 -16.58 -6.24
N ALA A 102 10.47 -16.95 -6.85
CA ALA A 102 11.80 -16.58 -6.37
C ALA A 102 12.03 -15.05 -6.36
N ALA A 103 11.45 -14.32 -7.33
CA ALA A 103 11.53 -12.86 -7.35
C ALA A 103 10.67 -12.22 -6.26
N VAL A 104 9.51 -12.82 -5.95
CA VAL A 104 8.66 -12.40 -4.81
C VAL A 104 9.41 -12.60 -3.50
N GLU A 105 9.96 -13.79 -3.26
CA GLU A 105 10.73 -14.10 -2.05
C GLU A 105 11.94 -13.16 -1.89
N LYS A 106 12.69 -12.91 -2.97
CA LYS A 106 13.81 -11.97 -2.95
C LYS A 106 13.35 -10.54 -2.64
N GLY A 107 12.26 -10.08 -3.24
CA GLY A 107 11.68 -8.75 -2.96
C GLY A 107 11.22 -8.60 -1.51
N MET A 108 10.63 -9.66 -0.93
CA MET A 108 10.27 -9.72 0.49
C MET A 108 11.50 -9.74 1.41
N CYS A 109 12.61 -10.35 0.99
CA CYS A 109 13.85 -10.40 1.76
C CYS A 109 14.65 -9.08 1.74
N VAL A 110 14.39 -8.14 0.82
CA VAL A 110 14.96 -6.77 0.88
C VAL A 110 14.43 -5.98 2.09
N SER A 111 13.28 -6.39 2.63
CA SER A 111 12.68 -5.89 3.87
C SER A 111 13.06 -6.67 5.14
N CYS A 112 13.85 -7.74 5.02
CA CYS A 112 14.30 -8.50 6.18
C CYS A 112 15.60 -7.88 6.75
N PRO A 113 15.72 -7.72 8.08
CA PRO A 113 17.00 -7.40 8.68
C PRO A 113 17.97 -8.54 8.38
N ALA A 114 19.16 -8.22 7.89
CA ALA A 114 20.22 -9.19 7.69
C ALA A 114 20.51 -9.91 9.02
N SER A 115 20.48 -11.24 8.97
CA SER A 115 20.88 -12.19 10.02
C SER A 115 20.13 -12.07 11.36
N ARG A 116 19.21 -13.00 11.58
CA ARG A 116 19.31 -13.93 12.71
C ARG A 116 18.63 -15.23 12.32
N ASP A 117 19.36 -16.32 12.47
CA ASP A 117 18.91 -17.69 12.28
C ASP A 117 17.61 -17.95 13.05
N HIS A 118 16.47 -17.84 12.37
CA HIS A 118 15.26 -18.50 12.77
C HIS A 118 14.75 -19.29 11.58
N GLN A 119 14.97 -20.60 11.66
CA GLN A 119 14.28 -21.60 10.86
C GLN A 119 12.77 -21.30 10.87
N PHE A 120 12.23 -20.81 9.75
CA PHE A 120 10.82 -21.00 9.46
C PHE A 120 10.61 -22.45 8.98
N GLY A 121 10.87 -23.39 9.89
CA GLY A 121 10.35 -24.74 9.82
C GLY A 121 8.95 -24.73 10.41
N GLY A 122 7.95 -24.43 9.58
CA GLY A 122 6.54 -24.45 9.96
C GLY A 122 5.72 -25.09 8.85
N VAL A 123 5.60 -26.42 8.92
CA VAL A 123 4.67 -27.21 8.12
C VAL A 123 3.25 -26.75 8.45
N TRP A 124 2.54 -26.15 7.50
CA TRP A 124 1.09 -25.94 7.62
C TRP A 124 0.39 -27.18 7.07
N SER A 125 0.01 -28.11 7.95
CA SER A 125 -0.99 -29.13 7.63
C SER A 125 -2.37 -28.48 7.70
N ALA A 126 -3.08 -28.47 6.56
CA ALA A 126 -4.50 -28.22 6.55
C ALA A 126 -5.22 -29.39 7.23
N HIS A 127 -6.07 -29.11 8.22
CA HIS A 127 -7.12 -30.03 8.64
C HIS A 127 -8.45 -29.38 8.28
N ALA A 128 -9.16 -30.05 7.38
CA ALA A 128 -10.58 -29.82 7.15
C ALA A 128 -11.35 -30.57 8.26
N GLY A 129 -12.24 -29.84 8.93
CA GLY A 129 -13.26 -30.35 9.83
C GLY A 129 -14.48 -29.46 9.69
#